data_AF-A0A3D8K7W7-F1
#
_entry.id   AF-A0A3D8K7W7-F1
#
_cell.length_a   1.000
_cell.length_b   1.000
_cell.length_c   1.000
_cell.angle_alpha   90.00
_cell.angle_beta   90.00
_cell.angle_gamma   90.00
#
_symmetry.space_group_name_H-M   'P 1'
#
loop_
_entity.id
_entity.type
_entity.pdbx_description
1 polymer ?
#
loop_
_entity_poly.entity_id
_entity_poly.type
_entity_poly.pdbx_seq_one_letter_code
_entity_poly.pdbx_strand_id
1 'polypeptide(L)'
;MNAVATVPLQDTAGGDFRLTALERGLLGEALRLLADTRARALQLTAEFSRRQGVAAPDVHDFQLPTIVDLQRRFSEQETPLVE
;
A
#
# COMPACT_ATOMS: atom_id res chain seq x y z
N MET A 1 -23.14 -3.64 31.71
CA MET A 1 -21.71 -3.39 31.98
C MET A 1 -20.92 -4.46 31.25
N ASN A 2 -20.48 -4.18 30.02
CA ASN A 2 -19.72 -5.15 29.22
C ASN A 2 -18.24 -4.82 29.33
N ALA A 3 -17.47 -5.77 29.87
CA ALA A 3 -16.02 -5.70 29.88
C ALA A 3 -15.52 -5.79 28.44
N VAL A 4 -14.91 -4.72 27.95
CA VAL A 4 -14.14 -4.72 26.70
C VAL A 4 -12.91 -5.58 26.97
N ALA A 5 -12.86 -6.76 26.36
CA ALA A 5 -11.66 -7.56 26.29
C ALA A 5 -10.64 -6.81 25.43
N THR A 6 -9.72 -6.10 26.08
CA THR A 6 -8.51 -5.59 25.45
C THR A 6 -7.72 -6.80 24.96
N VAL A 7 -7.78 -7.08 23.67
CA VAL A 7 -6.85 -8.03 23.04
C VAL A 7 -5.47 -7.35 23.09
N PRO A 8 -4.50 -7.87 23.84
CA PRO A 8 -3.15 -7.34 23.77
C PRO A 8 -2.63 -7.62 22.35
N LEU A 9 -2.26 -6.57 21.61
CA LEU A 9 -1.34 -6.73 20.49
C LEU A 9 -0.04 -7.26 21.10
N GLN A 10 0.11 -8.58 21.09
CA GLN A 10 1.39 -9.20 21.36
C GLN A 10 2.34 -8.72 20.28
N ASP A 11 3.27 -7.86 20.70
CA ASP A 11 4.55 -7.62 20.06
C ASP A 11 5.32 -8.95 20.10
N THR A 12 4.94 -9.88 19.23
CA THR A 12 5.72 -11.09 19.00
C THR A 12 6.91 -10.67 18.16
N ALA A 13 8.01 -10.42 18.87
CA ALA A 13 9.39 -10.72 18.52
C ALA A 13 9.72 -10.70 17.02
N GLY A 14 10.70 -9.87 16.64
CA GLY A 14 11.24 -9.73 15.28
C GLY A 14 11.73 -11.03 14.65
N GLY A 15 10.79 -11.84 14.17
CA GLY A 15 10.99 -12.80 13.10
C GLY A 15 10.88 -12.03 11.80
N ASP A 16 11.89 -12.14 10.95
CA ASP A 16 11.85 -11.56 9.61
C ASP A 16 10.53 -11.96 8.94
N PHE A 17 9.64 -10.98 8.73
CA PHE A 17 8.43 -11.16 7.96
C PHE A 17 8.84 -11.48 6.51
N ARG A 18 9.00 -12.77 6.23
CA ARG A 18 9.46 -13.31 4.95
C ARG A 18 8.29 -13.94 4.23
N LEU A 19 7.84 -13.24 3.20
CA LEU A 19 6.87 -13.78 2.25
C LEU A 19 7.52 -14.87 1.41
N THR A 20 6.77 -15.94 1.17
CA THR A 20 7.10 -16.92 0.13
C THR A 20 7.11 -16.24 -1.25
N ALA A 21 7.72 -16.90 -2.25
CA ALA A 21 7.74 -16.37 -3.62
C ALA A 21 6.33 -16.14 -4.18
N LEU A 22 5.38 -17.04 -3.87
CA LEU A 22 3.98 -16.90 -4.27
C LEU A 22 3.32 -15.71 -3.58
N GLU A 23 3.42 -15.59 -2.25
CA GLU A 23 2.83 -14.47 -1.50
C GLU A 23 3.40 -13.12 -1.94
N ARG A 24 4.71 -13.07 -2.24
CA ARG A 24 5.37 -11.87 -2.77
C ARG A 24 4.82 -11.50 -4.16
N GLY A 25 4.66 -12.48 -5.05
CA GLY A 25 4.06 -12.27 -6.37
C GLY A 25 2.63 -11.74 -6.27
N LEU A 26 1.80 -12.40 -5.44
CA LEU A 26 0.42 -11.97 -5.19
C LEU A 26 0.35 -10.57 -4.58
N LEU A 27 1.24 -10.25 -3.63
CA LEU A 27 1.32 -8.93 -3.04
C LEU A 27 1.76 -7.87 -4.06
N GLY A 28 2.72 -8.18 -4.92
CA GLY A 28 3.14 -7.31 -6.01
C GLY A 28 2.00 -7.01 -6.98
N GLU A 29 1.24 -8.03 -7.37
CA GLU A 29 0.05 -7.88 -8.21
C GLU A 29 -1.05 -7.06 -7.52
N ALA A 30 -1.32 -7.32 -6.25
CA ALA A 30 -2.29 -6.56 -5.46
C ALA A 30 -1.89 -5.08 -5.34
N LEU A 31 -0.61 -4.80 -5.07
CA LEU A 31 -0.10 -3.42 -5.01
C LEU A 31 -0.19 -2.72 -6.36
N ARG A 32 0.08 -3.42 -7.47
CA ARG A 32 -0.09 -2.88 -8.83
C ARG A 32 -1.56 -2.54 -9.12
N LEU A 33 -2.47 -3.46 -8.84
CA LEU A 33 -3.91 -3.22 -9.02
C LEU A 33 -4.41 -2.06 -8.15
N LEU A 34 -3.90 -1.96 -6.91
CA LEU A 34 -4.23 -0.88 -6.00
C LEU A 34 -3.72 0.47 -6.52
N ALA A 35 -2.48 0.52 -7.01
CA ALA A 35 -1.90 1.72 -7.62
C ALA A 35 -2.73 2.20 -8.81
N ASP A 36 -3.07 1.28 -9.73
CA ASP A 36 -3.86 1.59 -10.93
C ASP A 36 -5.24 2.13 -10.57
N THR A 37 -5.91 1.45 -9.63
CA THR A 37 -7.26 1.85 -9.16
C THR A 37 -7.24 3.23 -8.52
N ARG A 38 -6.25 3.51 -7.66
CA ARG A 38 -6.16 4.80 -6.98
C ARG A 38 -5.69 5.93 -7.89
N ALA A 39 -4.80 5.65 -8.85
CA ALA A 39 -4.42 6.62 -9.87
C ALA A 39 -5.63 7.00 -10.72
N ARG A 40 -6.48 6.03 -11.09
CA ARG A 40 -7.73 6.31 -11.80
C ARG A 40 -8.70 7.13 -10.95
N ALA A 41 -8.83 6.81 -9.67
CA ALA A 41 -9.69 7.57 -8.76
C ALA A 41 -9.19 9.03 -8.61
N LEU A 42 -7.88 9.25 -8.49
CA LEU A 42 -7.28 10.58 -8.49
C LEU A 42 -7.61 11.35 -9.77
N GLN A 43 -7.45 10.72 -10.94
CA GLN A 43 -7.78 11.36 -12.23
C GLN A 43 -9.24 11.81 -12.28
N LEU A 44 -10.17 10.93 -11.88
CA LEU A 44 -11.60 11.23 -11.88
C LEU A 44 -11.95 12.33 -10.88
N THR A 45 -11.41 12.27 -9.66
CA THR A 45 -11.68 13.31 -8.64
C THR A 45 -11.06 14.64 -9.02
N ALA A 46 -9.84 14.65 -9.57
CA ALA A 46 -9.21 15.87 -10.07
C ALA A 46 -10.02 16.48 -11.22
N GLU A 47 -10.57 15.67 -12.13
CA GLU A 47 -11.45 16.15 -13.20
C GLU A 47 -12.76 16.71 -12.65
N PHE A 48 -13.38 16.03 -11.68
CA PHE A 48 -14.56 16.54 -10.99
C PHE A 48 -14.26 17.87 -10.28
N SER A 49 -13.17 17.96 -9.51
CA SER A 49 -12.77 19.18 -8.80
C SER A 49 -12.57 20.36 -9.75
N ARG A 50 -11.91 20.14 -10.90
CA ARG A 50 -11.75 21.16 -11.95
C ARG A 50 -13.10 21.67 -12.47
N ARG A 51 -14.05 20.77 -12.69
CA ARG A 51 -15.40 21.13 -13.18
C ARG A 51 -16.22 21.89 -12.13
N GLN A 52 -16.01 21.61 -10.85
CA GLN A 52 -16.70 22.26 -9.74
C GLN A 52 -16.00 23.55 -9.24
N GLY A 53 -14.82 23.87 -9.77
CA GLY A 53 -14.03 25.02 -9.30
C GLY A 53 -13.50 24.86 -7.87
N VAL A 54 -13.36 23.63 -7.38
CA VAL A 54 -12.80 23.33 -6.06
C VAL A 54 -11.36 22.84 -6.17
N ALA A 55 -10.65 22.82 -5.04
CA ALA A 55 -9.29 22.28 -4.98
C ALA A 55 -9.25 20.82 -5.48
N ALA A 56 -8.27 20.52 -6.33
CA ALA A 56 -8.02 19.15 -6.77
C ALA A 56 -7.22 18.41 -5.69
N PRO A 57 -7.55 17.13 -5.42
CA PRO A 57 -6.73 16.31 -4.56
C PRO A 57 -5.38 16.01 -5.21
N ASP A 58 -4.39 15.65 -4.40
CA ASP A 58 -3.05 15.30 -4.85
C ASP A 58 -2.76 13.79 -4.72
N VAL A 59 -1.53 13.40 -5.01
CA VAL A 59 -1.08 12.00 -4.95
C VAL A 59 -1.03 11.43 -3.53
N HIS A 60 -0.89 12.28 -2.51
CA HIS A 60 -0.85 11.89 -1.09
C HIS A 60 -2.25 11.61 -0.56
N ASP A 61 -3.26 12.33 -1.03
CA ASP A 61 -4.68 12.04 -0.72
C ASP A 61 -5.09 10.62 -1.13
N PHE A 62 -4.41 10.05 -2.14
CA PHE A 62 -4.60 8.69 -2.63
C PHE A 62 -3.50 7.71 -2.18
N GLN A 63 -2.56 8.16 -1.35
CA GLN A 63 -1.41 7.39 -0.84
C GLN A 63 -0.59 6.69 -1.93
N LEU A 64 -0.54 7.24 -3.14
CA LEU A 64 0.22 6.67 -4.26
C LEU A 64 1.72 6.52 -3.93
N PRO A 65 2.39 7.49 -3.28
CA PRO A 65 3.79 7.35 -2.90
C PRO A 65 4.03 6.13 -2.00
N THR A 66 3.15 5.90 -1.02
CA THR A 66 3.26 4.75 -0.11
C THR A 66 3.14 3.42 -0.84
N ILE A 67 2.26 3.33 -1.84
CA ILE A 67 2.10 2.11 -2.64
C ILE A 67 3.38 1.84 -3.46
N VAL A 68 3.95 2.87 -4.08
CA VAL A 68 5.21 2.78 -4.83
C VAL A 68 6.37 2.38 -3.92
N ASP A 69 6.47 2.97 -2.72
CA ASP A 69 7.49 2.62 -1.74
C ASP A 69 7.37 1.15 -1.30
N LEU A 70 6.15 0.67 -1.08
CA LEU A 70 5.90 -0.74 -0.76
C LEU A 70 6.32 -1.64 -1.92
N GLN A 71 5.94 -1.33 -3.16
CA GLN A 71 6.37 -2.09 -4.35
C GLN A 71 7.89 -2.19 -4.42
N ARG A 72 8.61 -1.06 -4.26
CA ARG A 72 10.07 -1.04 -4.30
C ARG A 72 10.68 -1.95 -3.24
N ARG A 73 10.19 -1.86 -1.99
CA ARG A 73 10.70 -2.69 -0.88
C ARG A 73 10.52 -4.19 -1.13
N PHE A 74 9.41 -4.59 -1.76
CA PHE A 74 9.17 -6.00 -2.07
C PHE A 74 9.96 -6.48 -3.30
N SER A 75 10.32 -5.59 -4.22
CA SER A 75 11.23 -5.90 -5.34
C SER A 75 12.71 -5.94 -4.93
N GLU A 76 13.16 -5.05 -4.04
CA GLU A 76 14.55 -5.04 -3.55
C GLU A 76 14.90 -6.31 -2.76
N GLN A 77 13.92 -6.91 -2.09
CA GLN A 77 14.06 -8.21 -1.42
C GLN A 77 14.22 -9.41 -2.38
N GLU A 78 14.17 -9.21 -3.71
CA GLU A 78 14.37 -10.28 -4.71
C GLU A 78 15.85 -10.52 -5.06
N THR A 79 16.77 -9.61 -4.73
CA THR A 79 18.20 -9.80 -5.07
C THR A 79 18.88 -10.67 -4.01
N PRO A 80 19.34 -11.90 -4.33
CA PRO A 80 20.31 -12.55 -3.47
C PRO A 80 21.61 -11.76 -3.57
N LEU A 81 22.21 -11.45 -2.42
CA LEU A 81 23.63 -11.11 -2.36
C LEU A 81 24.40 -12.26 -3.01
N VAL A 82 24.86 -12.04 -4.24
CA VAL A 82 25.83 -12.92 -4.89
C VAL A 82 27.19 -12.56 -4.27
N GLU A 83 27.67 -13.41 -3.37
CA GLU A 83 29.10 -13.49 -3.01
C GLU A 83 29.86 -14.34 -4.02
#